data_AF-A0A4S0V7D0-F1
#
_entry.id   AF-A0A4S0V7D0-F1
#
_cell.length_a   1.000
_cell.length_b   1.000
_cell.length_c   1.000
_cell.angle_alpha   90.00
_cell.angle_beta   90.00
_cell.angle_gamma   90.00
#
_symmetry.space_group_name_H-M   'P 1'
#
loop_
_entity.id
_entity.type
_entity.pdbx_description
1 polymer ?
#
loop_
_entity_poly.entity_id
_entity_poly.type
_entity_poly.pdbx_seq_one_letter_code
_entity_poly.pdbx_strand_id
1 'polypeptide(L)'
;MTRGRSEQAANPQWQAFMSGLASYADAARLAECFDGTISEAACQRMLQSQRLHERLSKLLLERYWLSYADDEPSDELDRAIALSSGEELEELALRSGAIYWAGSLAAVIDGRQADALQAALGPDLCTFA
;
A
#
# COMPACT_ATOMS: atom_id res chain seq x y z
N MET A 1 25.41 -4.77 -33.48
CA MET A 1 24.07 -4.18 -33.32
C MET A 1 23.91 -3.77 -31.86
N THR A 2 24.33 -2.55 -31.53
CA THR A 2 24.20 -1.94 -30.21
C THR A 2 22.81 -1.32 -30.11
N ARG A 3 21.95 -1.92 -29.29
CA ARG A 3 20.63 -1.37 -28.97
C ARG A 3 20.88 -0.09 -28.16
N GLY A 4 20.59 1.07 -28.76
CA GLY A 4 20.57 2.33 -28.03
C GLY A 4 19.59 2.18 -26.88
N ARG A 5 20.09 2.22 -25.65
CA ARG A 5 19.28 2.52 -24.48
C ARG A 5 18.85 3.97 -24.71
N SER A 6 17.64 4.15 -25.24
CA SER A 6 17.00 5.45 -25.24
C SER A 6 17.00 5.93 -23.80
N GLU A 7 17.71 7.03 -23.53
CA GLU A 7 17.52 7.82 -22.32
C GLU A 7 16.10 8.37 -22.41
N GLN A 8 15.13 7.54 -22.06
CA GLN A 8 13.78 7.99 -21.82
C GLN A 8 13.92 8.97 -20.65
N ALA A 9 13.72 10.26 -20.91
CA ALA A 9 13.67 11.24 -19.85
C ALA A 9 12.62 10.76 -18.85
N ALA A 10 13.05 10.49 -17.62
CA ALA A 10 12.19 9.97 -16.57
C ALA A 10 10.92 10.84 -16.46
N ASN A 11 9.78 10.19 -16.31
CA ASN A 11 8.50 10.88 -16.30
C ASN A 11 8.53 12.01 -15.24
N PRO A 12 8.23 13.27 -15.61
CA PRO A 12 8.32 14.39 -14.68
C PRO A 12 7.41 14.23 -13.46
N GLN A 13 6.28 13.53 -13.61
CA GLN A 13 5.37 13.22 -12.50
C GLN A 13 5.98 12.19 -11.54
N TRP A 14 6.64 11.17 -12.08
CA TRP A 14 7.37 10.17 -11.28
C TRP A 14 8.55 10.80 -10.52
N GLN A 15 9.30 11.67 -11.18
CA GLN A 15 10.38 12.44 -10.57
C GLN A 15 9.89 13.32 -9.41
N ALA A 16 8.77 14.02 -9.60
CA ALA A 16 8.15 14.82 -8.54
C ALA A 16 7.66 13.93 -7.37
N PHE A 17 7.06 12.79 -7.67
CA PHE A 17 6.62 11.81 -6.67
C PHE A 17 7.79 11.28 -5.83
N MET A 18 8.87 10.84 -6.46
CA MET A 18 10.04 10.28 -5.77
C MET A 18 10.83 11.34 -4.98
N SER A 19 10.93 12.57 -5.48
CA SER A 19 11.58 13.67 -4.75
C SER A 19 10.74 14.16 -3.54
N GLY A 20 9.43 13.90 -3.59
CA GLY A 20 8.45 14.26 -2.56
C GLY A 20 8.19 13.22 -1.48
N LEU A 21 9.00 12.16 -1.33
CA LEU A 21 8.77 11.05 -0.39
C LEU A 21 8.32 11.47 1.02
N ALA A 22 8.95 12.50 1.61
CA ALA A 22 8.60 12.98 2.94
C ALA A 22 7.16 13.54 3.06
N SER A 23 6.48 13.83 1.96
CA SER A 23 5.09 14.30 1.96
C SER A 23 4.05 13.21 2.17
N TYR A 24 4.42 11.94 1.94
CA TYR A 24 3.50 10.79 2.05
C TYR A 24 4.11 9.59 2.78
N ALA A 25 5.39 9.65 3.19
CA ALA A 25 6.02 8.58 3.94
C ALA A 25 5.34 8.36 5.30
N ASP A 26 5.23 7.08 5.66
CA ASP A 26 4.77 6.67 6.99
C ASP A 26 5.85 6.97 8.07
N ALA A 27 5.42 7.44 9.25
CA ALA A 27 6.33 7.82 10.31
C ALA A 27 7.14 6.64 10.87
N ALA A 28 6.60 5.42 10.86
CA ALA A 28 7.31 4.24 11.30
C ALA A 28 8.45 3.91 10.33
N ARG A 29 8.25 4.10 9.02
CA ARG A 29 9.32 3.98 8.02
C ARG A 29 10.41 5.02 8.23
N LEU A 30 10.05 6.26 8.53
CA LEU A 30 11.06 7.26 8.88
C LEU A 30 11.80 6.91 10.20
N ALA A 31 11.13 6.34 11.19
CA ALA A 31 11.75 5.93 12.45
C ALA A 31 12.80 4.81 12.25
N GLU A 32 12.55 3.89 11.31
CA GLU A 32 13.52 2.87 10.91
C GLU A 32 14.82 3.48 10.33
N CYS A 33 14.78 4.65 9.70
CA CYS A 33 15.99 5.36 9.22
C CYS A 33 16.92 5.81 10.35
N PHE A 34 16.40 5.93 11.58
CA PHE A 34 17.15 6.33 12.76
C PHE A 34 17.45 5.16 13.70
N ASP A 35 17.28 3.92 13.21
CA ASP A 35 17.45 2.68 13.98
C ASP A 35 16.66 2.69 15.31
N GLY A 36 15.47 3.32 15.30
CA GLY A 36 14.61 3.45 16.48
C GLY A 36 15.07 4.47 17.52
N THR A 37 16.17 5.19 17.28
CA THR A 37 16.67 6.25 18.18
C THR A 37 15.68 7.41 18.28
N ILE A 38 14.97 7.70 17.19
CA ILE A 38 13.91 8.70 17.14
C ILE A 38 12.57 7.98 17.16
N SER A 39 11.72 8.32 18.12
CA SER A 39 10.37 7.76 18.23
C SER A 39 9.51 8.11 17.00
N GLU A 40 8.59 7.24 16.64
CA GLU A 40 7.60 7.46 15.57
C GLU A 40 6.85 8.80 15.73
N ALA A 41 6.42 9.15 16.95
CA ALA A 41 5.74 10.42 17.20
C ALA A 41 6.63 11.66 16.92
N ALA A 42 7.95 11.53 17.07
CA ALA A 42 8.89 12.58 16.70
C ALA A 42 9.12 12.63 15.19
N CYS A 43 9.22 11.47 14.53
CA CYS A 43 9.25 11.35 13.07
C CYS A 43 7.99 11.98 12.43
N GLN A 44 6.80 11.75 13.00
CA GLN A 44 5.56 12.38 12.54
C GLN A 44 5.64 13.91 12.58
N ARG A 45 6.17 14.48 13.67
CA ARG A 45 6.40 15.94 13.75
C ARG A 45 7.44 16.44 12.75
N MET A 46 8.45 15.63 12.44
CA MET A 46 9.46 15.97 11.42
C MET A 46 8.85 15.96 10.02
N LEU A 47 8.01 14.98 9.69
CA LEU A 47 7.26 14.90 8.43
C LEU A 47 6.26 16.05 8.28
N GLN A 48 5.72 16.60 9.37
CA GLN A 48 4.89 17.82 9.31
C GLN A 48 5.70 19.10 9.08
N SER A 49 7.03 19.06 9.16
CA SER A 49 7.89 20.24 9.00
C SER A 49 8.39 20.38 7.56
N GLN A 50 7.80 21.32 6.81
CA GLN A 50 8.16 21.58 5.41
C GLN A 50 9.66 21.82 5.19
N ARG A 51 10.33 22.50 6.14
CA ARG A 51 11.77 22.79 6.08
C ARG A 51 12.63 21.52 6.05
N LEU A 52 12.12 20.40 6.57
CA LEU A 52 12.84 19.14 6.65
C LEU A 52 12.57 18.22 5.46
N HIS A 53 11.50 18.45 4.69
CA HIS A 53 11.04 17.53 3.64
C HIS A 53 12.14 17.12 2.67
N GLU A 54 12.89 18.06 2.11
CA GLU A 54 13.95 17.74 1.15
C GLU A 54 15.01 16.79 1.74
N ARG A 55 15.40 17.02 3.01
CA ARG A 55 16.39 16.20 3.71
C ARG A 55 15.83 14.83 4.08
N LEU A 56 14.56 14.77 4.48
CA LEU A 56 13.89 13.52 4.82
C LEU A 56 13.65 12.66 3.59
N SER A 57 13.24 13.25 2.45
CA SER A 57 13.11 12.54 1.19
C SER A 57 14.43 11.91 0.76
N LYS A 58 15.54 12.66 0.84
CA LYS A 58 16.89 12.13 0.55
C LYS A 58 17.27 10.97 1.46
N LEU A 59 17.02 11.09 2.76
CA LEU A 59 17.28 10.02 3.73
C LEU A 59 16.47 8.75 3.41
N LEU A 60 15.19 8.90 3.05
CA LEU A 60 14.33 7.78 2.68
C LEU A 60 14.81 7.09 1.40
N LEU A 61 15.19 7.86 0.36
CA LEU A 61 15.78 7.31 -0.86
C LEU A 61 17.03 6.48 -0.57
N GLU A 62 17.93 7.02 0.26
CA GLU A 62 19.19 6.37 0.62
C GLU A 62 18.97 5.11 1.47
N ARG A 63 18.10 5.18 2.51
CA ARG A 63 17.84 4.05 3.42
C ARG A 63 17.18 2.87 2.73
N TYR A 64 16.26 3.14 1.79
CA TYR A 64 15.47 2.12 1.11
C TYR A 64 16.00 1.79 -0.29
N TRP A 65 17.17 2.31 -0.66
CA TRP A 65 17.80 2.12 -1.98
C TRP A 65 16.87 2.40 -3.17
N LEU A 66 16.05 3.44 -3.04
CA LEU A 66 15.09 3.82 -4.06
C LEU A 66 15.78 4.62 -5.18
N SER A 67 15.46 4.29 -6.43
CA SER A 67 16.03 4.88 -7.64
C SER A 67 14.94 5.50 -8.50
N TYR A 68 15.13 6.76 -8.87
CA TYR A 68 14.21 7.50 -9.74
C TYR A 68 14.00 6.85 -11.12
N ALA A 69 15.01 6.16 -11.65
CA ALA A 69 14.99 5.61 -13.00
C ALA A 69 14.64 4.12 -13.02
N ASP A 70 15.06 3.37 -12.00
CA ASP A 70 14.91 1.92 -11.99
C ASP A 70 13.59 1.47 -11.36
N ASP A 71 13.01 2.27 -10.46
CA ASP A 71 11.78 1.92 -9.75
C ASP A 71 10.51 2.45 -10.44
N GLU A 72 10.61 3.17 -11.56
CA GLU A 72 9.42 3.57 -12.32
C GLU A 72 8.71 2.31 -12.87
N PRO A 73 7.44 2.07 -12.52
CA PRO A 73 6.72 0.92 -13.06
C PRO A 73 6.62 1.02 -14.58
N SER A 74 6.95 -0.08 -15.29
CA SER A 74 6.84 -0.11 -16.75
C SER A 74 5.40 -0.10 -17.24
N ASP A 75 4.48 -0.69 -16.45
CA ASP A 75 3.07 -0.76 -16.76
C ASP A 75 2.34 0.55 -16.37
N GLU A 76 1.40 0.99 -17.22
CA GLU A 76 0.66 2.23 -16.98
C GLU A 76 -0.31 2.12 -15.80
N LEU A 77 -0.94 0.96 -15.61
CA LEU A 77 -1.86 0.76 -14.48
C LEU A 77 -1.09 0.79 -13.17
N ASP A 78 0.05 0.10 -13.09
CA ASP A 78 0.89 0.09 -11.89
C ASP A 78 1.42 1.49 -11.55
N ARG A 79 1.84 2.25 -12.59
CA ARG A 79 2.26 3.65 -12.42
C ARG A 79 1.11 4.54 -11.96
N ALA A 80 -0.08 4.38 -12.52
CA ALA A 80 -1.26 5.14 -12.11
C ALA A 80 -1.64 4.85 -10.64
N ILE A 81 -1.52 3.61 -10.20
CA ILE A 81 -1.71 3.22 -8.79
C ILE A 81 -0.66 3.91 -7.93
N ALA A 82 0.63 3.82 -8.28
CA ALA A 82 1.71 4.42 -7.48
C ALA A 82 1.57 5.94 -7.33
N LEU A 83 1.01 6.63 -8.34
CA LEU A 83 0.79 8.08 -8.35
C LEU A 83 -0.56 8.53 -7.80
N SER A 84 -1.40 7.59 -7.36
CA SER A 84 -2.70 7.90 -6.76
C SER A 84 -2.54 8.61 -5.42
N SER A 85 -3.55 9.37 -5.02
CA SER A 85 -3.61 9.97 -3.68
C SER A 85 -3.72 8.90 -2.60
N GLY A 86 -3.35 9.26 -1.36
CA GLY A 86 -3.53 8.35 -0.21
C GLY A 86 -4.96 7.87 -0.04
N GLU A 87 -5.95 8.76 -0.23
CA GLU A 87 -7.38 8.43 -0.13
C GLU A 87 -7.82 7.41 -1.20
N GLU A 88 -7.37 7.59 -2.44
CA GLU A 88 -7.65 6.66 -3.53
C GLU A 88 -6.99 5.30 -3.28
N LEU A 89 -5.76 5.29 -2.76
CA LEU A 89 -5.04 4.08 -2.40
C LEU A 89 -5.71 3.32 -1.23
N GLU A 90 -6.19 4.02 -0.21
CA GLU A 90 -6.92 3.43 0.91
C GLU A 90 -8.23 2.77 0.44
N GLU A 91 -9.01 3.46 -0.40
CA GLU A 91 -10.25 2.91 -0.96
C GLU A 91 -9.97 1.72 -1.88
N LEU A 92 -8.93 1.79 -2.70
CA LEU A 92 -8.52 0.69 -3.58
C LEU A 92 -8.09 -0.53 -2.75
N ALA A 93 -7.30 -0.34 -1.70
CA ALA A 93 -6.87 -1.40 -0.80
C ALA A 93 -8.06 -2.05 -0.08
N LEU A 94 -9.00 -1.23 0.41
CA LEU A 94 -10.22 -1.71 1.06
C LEU A 94 -11.06 -2.59 0.12
N ARG A 95 -11.34 -2.12 -1.09
CA ARG A 95 -12.11 -2.87 -2.09
C ARG A 95 -11.41 -4.15 -2.50
N SER A 96 -10.11 -4.08 -2.75
CA SER A 96 -9.32 -5.24 -3.16
C SER A 96 -9.32 -6.31 -2.05
N GLY A 97 -9.16 -5.90 -0.80
CA GLY A 97 -9.28 -6.78 0.36
C GLY A 97 -10.67 -7.40 0.48
N ALA A 98 -11.74 -6.61 0.32
CA ALA A 98 -13.10 -7.11 0.36
C ALA A 98 -13.38 -8.16 -0.72
N ILE A 99 -12.90 -7.93 -1.95
CA ILE A 99 -13.01 -8.89 -3.06
C ILE A 99 -12.22 -10.17 -2.75
N TYR A 100 -10.98 -10.03 -2.28
CA TYR A 100 -10.14 -11.17 -1.90
C TYR A 100 -10.82 -12.06 -0.86
N TRP A 101 -11.47 -11.45 0.14
CA TRP A 101 -12.16 -12.15 1.23
C TRP A 101 -13.60 -12.56 0.93
N ALA A 102 -14.16 -12.19 -0.23
CA ALA A 102 -15.59 -12.35 -0.53
C ALA A 102 -16.07 -13.79 -0.38
N GLY A 103 -15.28 -14.77 -0.84
CA GLY A 103 -15.62 -16.19 -0.73
C GLY A 103 -15.69 -16.69 0.72
N SER A 104 -14.71 -16.32 1.55
CA SER A 104 -14.70 -16.67 2.98
C SER A 104 -15.85 -16.00 3.74
N LEU A 105 -16.18 -14.75 3.39
CA LEU A 105 -17.31 -14.03 3.96
C LEU A 105 -18.64 -14.70 3.60
N ALA A 106 -18.82 -15.08 2.34
CA ALA A 106 -20.00 -15.81 1.88
C ALA A 106 -20.15 -17.16 2.60
N ALA A 107 -19.07 -17.94 2.69
CA ALA A 107 -19.09 -19.24 3.37
C ALA A 107 -19.48 -19.14 4.86
N VAL A 108 -19.02 -18.09 5.57
CA VAL A 108 -19.41 -17.85 6.97
C VAL A 108 -20.89 -17.47 7.09
N ILE A 109 -21.40 -16.64 6.16
CA ILE A 109 -22.81 -16.25 6.14
C ILE A 109 -23.70 -17.47 5.88
N ASP A 110 -23.37 -18.25 4.85
CA ASP A 110 -24.12 -19.46 4.50
C ASP A 110 -24.06 -20.49 5.63
N GLY A 111 -22.88 -20.65 6.26
CA GLY A 111 -22.72 -21.51 7.44
C GLY A 111 -23.65 -21.12 8.60
N ARG A 112 -23.77 -19.82 8.92
CA ARG A 112 -24.71 -19.36 9.95
C ARG A 112 -26.17 -19.63 9.59
N GLN A 113 -26.52 -19.51 8.31
CA GLN A 113 -27.87 -19.83 7.84
C GLN A 113 -28.14 -21.34 7.92
N ALA A 114 -27.16 -22.17 7.55
CA ALA A 114 -27.22 -23.61 7.67
C ALA A 114 -27.35 -24.05 9.14
N ASP A 115 -26.59 -23.46 10.06
CA ASP A 115 -26.69 -23.71 11.50
C ASP A 115 -28.09 -23.35 12.04
N ALA A 116 -28.63 -22.20 11.63
CA ALA A 116 -29.97 -21.78 12.02
C ALA A 116 -31.06 -22.74 11.49
N LEU A 117 -30.90 -23.23 10.27
CA LEU A 117 -31.78 -24.23 9.68
C LEU A 117 -31.68 -25.57 10.42
N GLN A 118 -30.46 -26.03 10.74
CA GLN A 118 -30.23 -27.25 11.51
C GLN A 118 -30.84 -27.15 12.92
N ALA A 119 -30.71 -26.00 13.58
CA ALA A 119 -31.33 -25.77 14.87
C ALA A 119 -32.88 -25.80 14.82
N ALA A 120 -33.47 -25.30 13.73
CA ALA A 120 -34.93 -25.29 13.55
C ALA A 120 -35.50 -26.67 13.16
N LEU A 121 -34.77 -27.45 12.36
CA LEU A 121 -35.20 -28.77 11.87
C LEU A 121 -34.87 -29.92 12.83
N GLY A 122 -33.92 -29.71 13.75
CA GLY A 122 -33.46 -30.74 14.69
C GLY A 122 -32.45 -31.72 14.05
N PRO A 123 -31.62 -32.38 14.88
CA PRO A 123 -30.48 -33.19 14.42
C PRO A 123 -30.88 -34.41 13.58
N ASP A 124 -32.08 -34.95 13.83
CA ASP A 124 -32.56 -36.19 13.23
C ASP A 124 -32.99 -36.01 11.76
N LEU A 125 -33.34 -34.80 11.30
CA LEU A 125 -33.75 -34.54 9.91
C LEU A 125 -32.57 -34.16 9.02
N CYS A 126 -31.52 -33.52 9.57
CA CYS A 126 -30.33 -33.13 8.81
C CYS A 126 -29.37 -34.30 8.52
N THR A 127 -29.50 -35.44 9.22
CA THR A 127 -28.68 -36.64 8.97
C THR A 127 -29.17 -37.50 7.79
N PHE A 128 -30.36 -37.22 7.24
CA PHE A 128 -30.94 -37.95 6.10
C PHE A 128 -30.69 -37.30 4.73
N ALA A 129 -30.13 -36.09 4.70
CA ALA A 129 -29.76 -35.37 3.47
C ALA A 129 -28.27 -35.57 3.16
#